data_AF-A0A2W2BTX2-F1
#
_entry.id   AF-A0A2W2BTX2-F1
#
_cell.length_a   1.000
_cell.length_b   1.000
_cell.length_c   1.000
_cell.angle_alpha   90.00
_cell.angle_beta   90.00
_cell.angle_gamma   90.00
#
_symmetry.space_group_name_H-M   'P 1'
#
loop_
_entity.id
_entity.type
_entity.pdbx_description
1 polymer ?
#
loop_
_entity_poly.entity_id
_entity_poly.type
_entity_poly.pdbx_seq_one_letter_code
_entity_poly.pdbx_strand_id
1 'polypeptide(L)'
;MEHRRAEAPKPVPVLVEAVPKPVPSLAQRQRETAEYLADMILELRNLARSVQLHTVMVPLEFAYYEAFGAAHKVEVPPGEAERIRELSRTAEAFDGDPGNTGL
;
A
#
# COMPACT_ATOMS: atom_id res chain seq x y z
N MET A 1 66.56 16.97 14.42
CA MET A 1 65.20 16.80 14.95
C MET A 1 64.24 16.92 13.76
N GLU A 2 64.03 15.83 13.01
CA GLU A 2 63.10 15.82 11.87
C GLU A 2 61.68 15.52 12.36
N HIS A 3 60.77 16.47 12.19
CA HIS A 3 59.35 16.24 12.42
C HIS A 3 58.74 15.54 11.20
N ARG A 4 58.54 14.21 11.29
CA ARG A 4 57.69 13.48 10.34
C ARG A 4 56.25 14.02 10.43
N ARG A 5 55.83 14.80 9.43
CA ARG A 5 54.40 15.07 9.20
C ARG A 5 53.76 13.77 8.69
N ALA A 6 52.76 13.28 9.41
CA ALA A 6 51.89 12.22 8.92
C ALA A 6 51.02 12.78 7.77
N GLU A 7 51.10 12.18 6.59
CA GLU A 7 50.14 12.44 5.51
C GLU A 7 48.80 11.81 5.86
N ALA A 8 47.73 12.60 5.81
CA ALA A 8 46.37 12.10 5.97
C ALA A 8 45.98 11.23 4.76
N PRO A 9 45.25 10.12 4.96
CA PRO A 9 44.82 9.27 3.86
C PRO A 9 43.89 10.05 2.93
N LYS A 10 44.22 10.08 1.64
CA LYS A 10 43.38 10.71 0.61
C LYS A 10 42.08 9.92 0.50
N PRO A 11 40.90 10.59 0.52
CA PRO A 11 39.64 9.90 0.39
C PRO A 11 39.54 9.28 -1.00
N VAL A 12 39.41 7.95 -1.05
CA VAL A 12 39.15 7.23 -2.29
C VAL A 12 37.72 7.62 -2.72
N PRO A 13 37.50 8.17 -3.93
CA PRO A 13 36.15 8.43 -4.40
C PRO A 13 35.47 7.08 -4.58
N VAL A 14 34.54 6.77 -3.68
CA VAL A 14 33.61 5.65 -3.85
C VAL A 14 32.68 6.06 -4.99
N LEU A 15 32.98 5.61 -6.20
CA LEU A 15 32.03 5.61 -7.30
C LEU A 15 30.93 4.64 -6.93
N VAL A 16 29.88 5.16 -6.31
CA VAL A 16 28.61 4.44 -6.17
C VAL A 16 28.06 4.36 -7.58
N GLU A 17 28.24 3.21 -8.24
CA GLU A 17 27.51 2.90 -9.46
C GLU A 17 26.03 3.06 -9.13
N ALA A 18 25.42 4.11 -9.67
CA ALA A 18 23.99 4.33 -9.55
C ALA A 18 23.31 3.21 -10.34
N VAL A 19 22.98 2.11 -9.65
CA VAL A 19 22.14 1.05 -10.20
C VAL A 19 20.88 1.76 -10.70
N PRO A 20 20.58 1.72 -12.02
CA PRO A 20 19.42 2.40 -12.56
C PRO A 20 18.19 1.77 -11.92
N LYS A 21 17.53 2.50 -11.03
CA LYS A 21 16.26 2.07 -10.46
C LYS A 21 15.27 1.95 -11.61
N PRO A 22 14.56 0.82 -11.74
CA PRO A 22 13.56 0.67 -12.79
C PRO A 22 12.54 1.80 -12.64
N VAL A 23 12.23 2.46 -13.77
CA VAL A 23 11.19 3.50 -13.78
C VAL A 23 9.86 2.83 -13.39
N PRO A 24 9.16 3.33 -12.36
CA PRO A 24 7.90 2.72 -11.92
C PRO A 24 6.88 2.73 -13.05
N SER A 25 6.03 1.72 -13.11
CA SER A 25 4.96 1.64 -14.11
C SER A 25 3.93 2.76 -13.90
N LEU A 26 3.11 3.05 -14.90
CA LEU A 26 2.03 4.03 -14.75
C LEU A 26 1.06 3.62 -13.63
N ALA A 27 0.70 2.34 -13.57
CA ALA A 27 -0.18 1.80 -12.52
C ALA A 27 0.44 1.98 -11.14
N GLN A 28 1.74 1.73 -11.00
CA GLN A 28 2.45 1.92 -9.74
C GLN A 28 2.46 3.41 -9.33
N ARG A 29 2.76 4.32 -10.25
CA ARG A 29 2.72 5.77 -9.96
C ARG A 29 1.32 6.26 -9.57
N GLN A 30 0.28 5.76 -10.23
CA GLN A 30 -1.11 6.09 -9.92
C GLN A 30 -1.49 5.60 -8.53
N ARG A 31 -1.07 4.38 -8.17
CA ARG A 31 -1.26 3.84 -6.83
C ARG A 31 -0.52 4.67 -5.77
N GLU A 32 0.77 4.94 -5.96
CA GLU A 32 1.56 5.76 -5.04
C GLU A 32 0.95 7.17 -4.86
N THR A 33 0.42 7.75 -5.94
CA THR A 33 -0.30 9.04 -5.88
C THR A 33 -1.58 8.93 -5.05
N ALA A 34 -2.37 7.86 -5.26
CA ALA A 34 -3.61 7.64 -4.51
C ALA A 34 -3.35 7.36 -3.02
N GLU A 35 -2.29 6.62 -2.68
CA GLU A 35 -1.84 6.38 -1.29
C GLU A 35 -1.47 7.72 -0.62
N TYR A 36 -0.65 8.53 -1.30
CA TYR A 36 -0.28 9.86 -0.80
C TYR A 36 -1.50 10.77 -0.56
N LEU A 37 -2.48 10.76 -1.48
CA LEU A 37 -3.72 11.52 -1.32
C LEU A 37 -4.56 11.02 -0.14
N ALA A 38 -4.65 9.71 0.08
CA ALA A 38 -5.37 9.16 1.22
C ALA A 38 -4.76 9.62 2.55
N ASP A 39 -3.43 9.61 2.66
CA ASP A 39 -2.71 10.09 3.85
C ASP A 39 -2.96 11.59 4.10
N MET A 40 -2.85 12.42 3.05
CA MET A 40 -3.16 13.85 3.15
C MET A 40 -4.60 14.11 3.64
N ILE A 41 -5.58 13.34 3.17
CA ILE A 41 -6.97 13.50 3.58
C ILE A 41 -7.16 13.16 5.06
N LEU A 42 -6.46 12.14 5.56
CA LEU A 42 -6.47 11.83 6.99
C LEU A 42 -5.88 12.97 7.82
N GLU A 43 -4.77 13.57 7.37
CA GLU A 43 -4.18 14.73 8.03
C GLU A 43 -5.14 15.92 8.04
N LEU A 44 -5.80 16.22 6.91
CA LEU A 44 -6.81 17.27 6.82
C LEU A 44 -8.00 17.01 7.75
N ARG A 45 -8.44 15.76 7.87
CA ARG A 45 -9.53 15.36 8.79
C ARG A 45 -9.11 15.55 10.25
N ASN A 46 -7.86 15.23 10.59
CA ASN A 46 -7.32 15.45 11.93
C ASN A 46 -7.22 16.94 12.26
N LEU A 47 -6.78 17.76 11.30
CA LEU A 47 -6.74 19.22 11.44
C LEU A 47 -8.15 19.82 11.59
N ALA A 48 -9.09 19.41 10.75
CA ALA A 48 -10.49 19.84 10.85
C ALA A 48 -11.07 19.49 12.23
N ARG A 49 -10.76 18.29 12.74
CA ARG A 49 -11.16 17.87 14.09
C ARG A 49 -10.54 18.75 15.18
N SER A 50 -9.26 19.12 15.08
CA SER A 50 -8.60 19.94 16.11
C SER A 50 -9.18 21.35 16.22
N VAL A 51 -9.71 21.89 15.12
CA VAL A 51 -10.39 23.21 15.09
C VAL A 51 -11.93 23.09 15.19
N GLN A 52 -12.45 21.89 15.47
CA GLN A 52 -13.89 21.61 15.61
C GLN A 52 -14.73 21.96 14.36
N LEU A 53 -14.12 21.88 13.16
CA LEU A 53 -14.80 22.12 11.89
C LEU A 53 -15.56 20.87 11.44
N HIS A 54 -16.68 20.59 12.10
CA HIS A 54 -17.44 19.35 11.86
C HIS A 54 -18.12 19.27 10.50
N THR A 55 -18.35 20.40 9.84
CA THR A 55 -19.01 20.48 8.52
C THR A 55 -18.25 19.71 7.43
N VAL A 56 -16.93 19.58 7.53
CA VAL A 56 -16.09 18.92 6.53
C VAL A 56 -15.75 17.47 6.87
N MET A 57 -16.12 16.98 8.05
CA MET A 57 -15.72 15.65 8.52
C MET A 57 -16.26 14.51 7.64
N VAL A 58 -17.53 14.60 7.23
CA VAL A 58 -18.18 13.58 6.37
C VAL A 58 -17.62 13.63 4.94
N PRO A 59 -17.51 14.81 4.29
CA PRO A 59 -16.83 14.90 2.99
C PRO A 59 -15.40 14.36 2.99
N LEU A 60 -14.61 14.65 4.03
CA LEU A 60 -13.22 14.16 4.14
C LEU A 60 -13.16 12.65 4.33
N GLU A 61 -14.10 12.07 5.07
CA GLU A 61 -14.18 10.62 5.21
C GLU A 61 -14.55 9.93 3.90
N PHE A 62 -15.49 10.50 3.14
CA PHE A 62 -15.82 9.99 1.82
C PHE A 62 -14.62 10.07 0.86
N ALA A 63 -13.95 11.22 0.80
CA ALA A 63 -12.76 11.40 -0.03
C ALA A 63 -11.63 10.43 0.33
N TYR A 64 -11.45 10.13 1.63
CA TYR A 64 -10.48 9.14 2.09
C TYR A 64 -10.79 7.75 1.51
N TYR A 65 -12.04 7.29 1.61
CA TYR A 65 -12.41 5.97 1.08
C TYR A 65 -12.28 5.88 -0.44
N GLU A 66 -12.55 6.97 -1.17
CA GLU A 66 -12.33 7.00 -2.61
C GLU A 66 -10.84 6.89 -2.96
N ALA A 67 -9.97 7.67 -2.30
CA ALA A 67 -8.53 7.64 -2.52
C ALA A 67 -7.93 6.28 -2.13
N PHE A 68 -8.30 5.75 -0.96
CA PHE A 68 -7.89 4.44 -0.48
C PHE A 68 -8.36 3.32 -1.41
N GLY A 69 -9.62 3.37 -1.84
CA GLY A 69 -10.18 2.41 -2.78
C GLY A 69 -9.47 2.45 -4.13
N ALA A 70 -9.07 3.62 -4.62
CA ALA A 70 -8.29 3.77 -5.84
C ALA A 70 -6.86 3.21 -5.72
N ALA A 71 -6.20 3.44 -4.58
CA ALA A 71 -4.87 2.91 -4.29
C ALA A 71 -4.85 1.37 -4.20
N HIS A 72 -5.88 0.80 -3.58
CA HIS A 72 -5.94 -0.63 -3.25
C HIS A 72 -6.97 -1.38 -4.10
N LYS A 73 -7.25 -0.93 -5.32
CA LYS A 73 -8.07 -1.70 -6.25
C LYS A 73 -7.45 -3.08 -6.45
N VAL A 74 -8.16 -4.10 -5.98
CA VAL A 74 -7.82 -5.49 -6.25
C VAL A 74 -8.46 -5.85 -7.58
N GLU A 75 -7.64 -6.06 -8.59
CA GLU A 75 -8.11 -6.70 -9.82
C GLU A 75 -8.40 -8.16 -9.50
N VAL A 76 -9.67 -8.54 -9.59
CA VAL A 76 -10.08 -9.93 -9.41
C VAL A 76 -9.68 -10.70 -10.67
N PRO A 77 -8.88 -11.78 -10.56
CA PRO A 77 -8.49 -12.57 -11.71
C PRO A 77 -9.71 -13.14 -12.46
N PRO A 78 -9.64 -13.28 -13.79
CA PRO A 78 -10.70 -13.93 -14.54
C PRO A 78 -10.87 -15.38 -14.06
N GLY A 79 -12.12 -15.80 -13.82
CA GLY A 79 -12.42 -17.15 -13.32
C GLY A 79 -12.44 -17.29 -11.79
N GLU A 80 -11.99 -16.27 -11.03
CA GLU A 80 -11.98 -16.35 -9.57
C GLU A 80 -13.41 -16.41 -8.99
N ALA A 81 -14.37 -15.73 -9.63
CA ALA A 81 -15.77 -15.79 -9.24
C ALA A 81 -16.37 -17.20 -9.44
N GLU A 82 -16.04 -17.86 -10.54
CA GLU A 82 -16.44 -19.24 -10.82
C GLU A 82 -15.82 -20.22 -9.82
N ARG A 83 -14.53 -20.06 -9.53
CA ARG A 83 -13.83 -20.86 -8.50
C ARG A 83 -14.47 -20.71 -7.13
N ILE A 84 -14.80 -19.47 -6.71
CA ILE A 84 -15.48 -19.23 -5.44
C ILE A 84 -16.84 -19.96 -5.40
N ARG A 85 -17.61 -19.91 -6.49
CA ARG A 85 -18.90 -20.63 -6.58
C ARG A 85 -18.73 -22.15 -6.51
N GLU A 86 -17.68 -22.69 -7.13
CA GLU A 86 -17.37 -24.11 -7.01
C GLU A 86 -17.03 -24.49 -5.56
N LEU A 87 -16.17 -23.72 -4.90
CA LEU A 87 -15.83 -23.92 -3.49
C LEU A 87 -17.07 -23.84 -2.58
N SER A 88 -17.98 -22.89 -2.83
CA SER A 88 -19.24 -22.79 -2.07
C SER A 88 -20.11 -24.03 -2.24
N ARG A 89 -20.28 -24.52 -3.48
CA ARG A 89 -21.04 -25.76 -3.74
C ARG A 89 -20.40 -26.98 -3.10
N THR A 90 -19.07 -27.06 -3.13
CA THR A 90 -18.33 -28.14 -2.47
C THR A 90 -18.51 -28.07 -0.96
N ALA A 91 -18.44 -26.89 -0.35
CA ALA A 91 -18.67 -26.71 1.08
C ALA A 91 -20.10 -27.11 1.49
N GLU A 92 -21.12 -26.68 0.74
CA GLU A 92 -22.52 -27.07 0.98
C GLU A 92 -22.72 -28.59 0.88
N ALA A 93 -22.04 -29.26 -0.07
CA ALA A 93 -22.09 -30.70 -0.21
C ALA A 93 -21.41 -31.44 0.96
N PHE A 94 -20.33 -30.87 1.51
CA PHE A 94 -19.66 -31.40 2.69
C PHE A 94 -20.49 -31.21 3.98
N ASP A 95 -21.17 -30.07 4.14
CA ASP A 95 -22.04 -29.81 5.31
C ASP A 95 -23.30 -30.67 5.30
N GLY A 96 -23.79 -31.05 4.11
CA GLY A 96 -24.95 -31.93 3.94
C GLY A 96 -24.67 -33.43 4.09
N ASP A 97 -23.41 -33.85 4.25
CA ASP A 97 -23.05 -35.26 4.37
C ASP A 97 -23.34 -35.76 5.80
N PRO A 98 -24.27 -36.73 6.00
CA PRO A 98 -24.60 -37.28 7.32
C PRO A 98 -23.44 -38.04 7.99
N GLY A 99 -22.34 -38.32 7.27
CA GLY A 99 -21.10 -38.86 7.83
C GLY A 99 -20.12 -37.78 8.33
N ASN A 100 -20.38 -36.50 8.07
CA ASN A 100 -19.53 -35.40 8.50
C ASN A 100 -19.87 -35.00 9.93
N THR A 101 -19.12 -35.51 10.91
CA THR A 101 -19.40 -35.24 12.33
C THR A 101 -18.93 -33.88 12.83
N GLY A 102 -18.39 -33.00 11.96
CA GLY A 102 -17.95 -31.65 12.32
C GLY A 102 -16.99 -31.67 13.51
N LEU A 103 -15.68 -31.67 13.27
CA LEU A 103 -14.71 -31.48 14.37
C LEU A 103 -14.98 -30.18 15.13
#